data_AF-A0A6J0MHX8-F1
#
_entry.id   AF-A0A6J0MHX8-F1
#
_cell.length_a   1.000
_cell.length_b   1.000
_cell.length_c   1.000
_cell.angle_alpha   90.00
_cell.angle_beta   90.00
_cell.angle_gamma   90.00
#
_symmetry.space_group_name_H-M   'P 1'
#
loop_
_entity.id
_entity.type
_entity.pdbx_description
1 polymer ?
#
loop_
_entity_poly.entity_id
_entity_poly.type
_entity_poly.pdbx_seq_one_letter_code
_entity_poly.pdbx_strand_id
1 'polypeptide(L)'
;MEGALQFSSRFSVNNRVQCTQNRTRSGASRATTLRSAFAGTTNSASLSSKDTSTREIWSWVKSKTVGHGRYRRSQVRAEMFGQLTSGLEAAWTKLKGEDVMTKENIAEPMKDIRRALLEADVSLPVVRRFVQSVSDQAVGMGVIRGVKPDQQLVKIVHDELVKVMGGEVSEIQFAKSGPTVILLAGLQGVGKTTVCAKLAYYLKKQGKSCMLIAGDVYRPAAIDQLVILGEKIGVPVYTAGTEVKPADIAKQGLKEAKMNNVDVVIMDTAGRLQVDKGMMDELKDVKRFLNPTETLLVVDAMTGQEAASLVTAFSVEIGITGAILTKLDGDSRGGAALSVKEVSGKPIKLVGRGERMEDLEPFYPNRMAGRILGMGDVLSFVEKAQEVMRQEDAEDLQKKIMSEKFDFNDLLKQTRAVAKIGSVSRVLGMIPGMGKVSPAQIREAEKSLVIMEAMIEAMTPEEKEKPELLAESPERRKRIAKDSGKTEQQVSQLVAQIFQMRVKMKNLMGAMEGGANPAFTDLADAMKAEQKGLPGTARRKKKAESRKKFVESASSKPGPRGFGSGN
;
A
#
# COMPACT_ATOMS: atom_id res chain seq x y z
N MET A 1 -46.52 50.90 -21.59
CA MET A 1 -45.11 50.60 -21.29
C MET A 1 -44.78 49.23 -21.87
N GLU A 2 -44.67 48.99 -23.19
CA GLU A 2 -44.13 49.79 -24.33
C GLU A 2 -42.61 50.05 -24.21
N GLY A 3 -41.78 49.94 -25.25
CA GLY A 3 -41.99 49.45 -26.65
C GLY A 3 -41.39 48.05 -26.90
N ALA A 4 -41.59 47.34 -28.03
CA ALA A 4 -41.68 47.75 -29.45
C ALA A 4 -40.34 48.26 -30.02
N LEU A 5 -39.87 47.90 -31.24
CA LEU A 5 -40.58 47.51 -32.48
C LEU A 5 -39.91 46.36 -33.28
N GLN A 6 -40.61 45.86 -34.30
CA GLN A 6 -40.14 44.92 -35.35
C GLN A 6 -39.92 45.64 -36.69
N PHE A 7 -39.04 45.12 -37.55
CA PHE A 7 -39.09 45.15 -39.04
C PHE A 7 -38.19 43.98 -39.53
N SER A 8 -38.50 43.08 -40.49
CA SER A 8 -39.26 43.13 -41.76
C SER A 8 -38.51 43.94 -42.84
N SER A 9 -38.35 43.50 -44.10
CA SER A 9 -39.08 42.48 -44.88
C SER A 9 -38.20 41.72 -45.93
N ARG A 10 -38.83 40.87 -46.76
CA ARG A 10 -38.22 40.03 -47.82
C ARG A 10 -37.93 40.80 -49.12
N PHE A 11 -37.02 40.28 -49.97
CA PHE A 11 -37.21 40.26 -51.44
C PHE A 11 -36.58 39.01 -52.08
N SER A 12 -36.69 38.82 -53.41
CA SER A 12 -36.54 37.52 -54.10
C SER A 12 -36.01 37.64 -55.55
N VAL A 13 -35.83 36.48 -56.21
CA VAL A 13 -35.65 36.20 -57.67
C VAL A 13 -34.21 36.03 -58.22
N ASN A 14 -33.97 34.84 -58.81
CA ASN A 14 -33.13 34.40 -59.97
C ASN A 14 -31.86 35.20 -60.40
N ASN A 15 -30.82 34.62 -61.02
CA ASN A 15 -30.87 33.72 -62.18
C ASN A 15 -29.49 33.11 -62.58
N ARG A 16 -29.49 32.02 -63.37
CA ARG A 16 -28.41 31.41 -64.21
C ARG A 16 -27.01 31.14 -63.59
N VAL A 17 -26.46 29.91 -63.59
CA VAL A 17 -26.09 28.97 -64.69
C VAL A 17 -24.79 29.34 -65.44
N GLN A 18 -23.73 28.55 -65.21
CA GLN A 18 -23.02 27.84 -66.29
C GLN A 18 -22.31 26.57 -65.78
N CYS A 19 -21.84 25.72 -66.71
CA CYS A 19 -21.33 24.38 -66.44
C CYS A 19 -20.18 24.05 -67.41
N THR A 20 -19.19 23.27 -66.95
CA THR A 20 -18.20 22.60 -67.83
C THR A 20 -18.04 21.14 -67.45
N GLN A 21 -18.23 20.25 -68.43
CA GLN A 21 -18.06 18.80 -68.34
C GLN A 21 -16.70 18.36 -68.91
N ASN A 22 -16.33 17.09 -68.68
CA ASN A 22 -15.67 16.10 -69.58
C ASN A 22 -14.60 15.27 -68.83
N ARG A 23 -14.15 14.06 -69.21
CA ARG A 23 -14.55 12.91 -70.09
C ARG A 23 -13.55 11.78 -69.72
N THR A 24 -13.74 10.45 -69.78
CA THR A 24 -14.83 9.49 -70.10
C THR A 24 -14.40 8.14 -69.44
N ARG A 25 -14.83 6.89 -69.73
CA ARG A 25 -15.60 6.22 -70.80
C ARG A 25 -16.14 4.88 -70.28
N SER A 26 -17.14 4.29 -70.94
CA SER A 26 -17.52 2.87 -70.80
C SER A 26 -17.02 2.03 -71.98
N GLY A 27 -16.90 0.71 -71.81
CA GLY A 27 -16.54 -0.26 -72.87
C GLY A 27 -16.51 -1.69 -72.34
N ALA A 28 -16.92 -2.69 -73.14
CA ALA A 28 -17.10 -4.08 -72.67
C ALA A 28 -16.86 -5.15 -73.75
N SER A 29 -16.16 -6.22 -73.36
CA SER A 29 -16.12 -7.58 -73.95
C SER A 29 -15.32 -8.49 -72.97
N ARG A 30 -15.60 -9.76 -72.66
CA ARG A 30 -16.31 -10.93 -73.26
C ARG A 30 -15.37 -11.89 -74.02
N ALA A 31 -15.48 -13.19 -73.69
CA ALA A 31 -14.97 -14.42 -74.36
C ALA A 31 -13.84 -15.25 -73.66
N THR A 32 -14.28 -16.27 -72.91
CA THR A 32 -13.87 -17.71 -72.90
C THR A 32 -12.54 -18.22 -73.49
N THR A 33 -11.91 -19.17 -72.77
CA THR A 33 -11.40 -20.52 -73.19
C THR A 33 -10.92 -21.26 -71.91
N LEU A 34 -11.57 -22.34 -71.40
CA LEU A 34 -11.36 -23.79 -71.68
C LEU A 34 -9.92 -24.27 -71.35
N ARG A 35 -9.59 -25.45 -70.77
CA ARG A 35 -10.21 -26.74 -70.33
C ARG A 35 -9.33 -27.24 -69.14
N SER A 36 -9.48 -28.35 -68.39
CA SER A 36 -10.45 -29.44 -68.04
C SER A 36 -9.84 -30.15 -66.78
N ALA A 37 -10.31 -31.20 -66.10
CA ALA A 37 -11.36 -32.24 -66.20
C ALA A 37 -11.82 -32.59 -64.74
N PHE A 38 -12.90 -33.28 -64.35
CA PHE A 38 -13.79 -34.36 -64.88
C PHE A 38 -13.53 -35.78 -64.29
N ALA A 39 -14.16 -36.09 -63.14
CA ALA A 39 -14.61 -37.41 -62.63
C ALA A 39 -15.01 -37.28 -61.14
N GLY A 40 -16.09 -37.86 -60.61
CA GLY A 40 -17.25 -38.51 -61.22
C GLY A 40 -18.03 -39.35 -60.18
N THR A 41 -19.37 -39.46 -60.32
CA THR A 41 -20.28 -40.49 -59.75
C THR A 41 -20.30 -40.77 -58.23
N THR A 42 -21.42 -41.04 -57.54
CA THR A 42 -22.89 -40.85 -57.72
C THR A 42 -23.56 -41.24 -56.40
N ASN A 43 -24.66 -40.57 -56.01
CA ASN A 43 -25.74 -41.10 -55.14
C ASN A 43 -25.36 -41.49 -53.68
N SER A 44 -26.27 -41.53 -52.70
CA SER A 44 -27.62 -40.96 -52.57
C SER A 44 -28.10 -41.12 -51.11
N ALA A 45 -28.93 -40.19 -50.62
CA ALA A 45 -29.75 -40.35 -49.39
C ALA A 45 -28.95 -40.52 -48.06
N SER A 46 -29.52 -40.25 -46.87
CA SER A 46 -30.67 -39.40 -46.50
C SER A 46 -30.61 -39.09 -44.99
N LEU A 47 -31.45 -38.14 -44.56
CA LEU A 47 -32.06 -38.02 -43.22
C LEU A 47 -31.18 -37.89 -41.95
N SER A 48 -31.48 -36.79 -41.25
CA SER A 48 -31.69 -36.69 -39.80
C SER A 48 -30.55 -36.28 -38.86
N SER A 49 -30.83 -35.18 -38.15
CA SER A 49 -30.57 -34.89 -36.72
C SER A 49 -29.15 -35.00 -36.14
N LYS A 50 -28.69 -33.86 -35.61
CA LYS A 50 -27.93 -33.68 -34.34
C LYS A 50 -26.50 -34.29 -34.29
N ASP A 51 -25.45 -33.62 -33.82
CA ASP A 51 -25.36 -32.43 -32.96
C ASP A 51 -24.25 -31.46 -33.38
N THR A 52 -24.48 -30.15 -33.21
CA THR A 52 -23.42 -29.12 -33.28
C THR A 52 -22.72 -29.01 -31.93
N SER A 53 -21.82 -29.95 -31.66
CA SER A 53 -20.89 -29.93 -30.51
C SER A 53 -19.58 -30.64 -30.88
N THR A 54 -18.50 -30.34 -30.14
CA THR A 54 -17.16 -30.95 -30.26
C THR A 54 -16.28 -30.60 -31.48
N ARG A 55 -16.44 -29.45 -32.17
CA ARG A 55 -15.52 -29.04 -33.26
C ARG A 55 -14.75 -27.71 -33.16
N GLU A 56 -14.69 -27.07 -31.99
CA GLU A 56 -13.84 -25.88 -31.76
C GLU A 56 -12.61 -26.10 -30.86
N ILE A 57 -12.58 -27.20 -30.08
CA ILE A 57 -11.58 -27.42 -29.02
C ILE A 57 -10.14 -27.63 -29.55
N TRP A 58 -9.96 -28.04 -30.82
CA TRP A 58 -8.66 -28.45 -31.36
C TRP A 58 -7.87 -27.37 -32.13
N SER A 59 -8.42 -26.16 -32.29
CA SER A 59 -7.70 -25.05 -32.96
C SER A 59 -6.63 -24.40 -32.05
N TRP A 60 -6.82 -24.44 -30.72
CA TRP A 60 -6.07 -23.61 -29.77
C TRP A 60 -4.70 -24.16 -29.34
N VAL A 61 -4.34 -25.38 -29.77
CA VAL A 61 -3.21 -26.13 -29.19
C VAL A 61 -1.86 -25.91 -29.91
N LYS A 62 -1.84 -25.28 -31.09
CA LYS A 62 -0.61 -25.09 -31.90
C LYS A 62 -0.29 -23.64 -32.31
N SER A 63 -0.35 -22.71 -31.35
CA SER A 63 0.34 -21.41 -31.48
C SER A 63 0.97 -20.95 -30.15
N LYS A 64 2.27 -21.23 -29.98
CA LYS A 64 3.11 -20.70 -28.88
C LYS A 64 4.53 -20.39 -29.37
N THR A 65 4.66 -19.38 -30.24
CA THR A 65 5.95 -18.79 -30.60
C THR A 65 6.23 -17.63 -29.64
N VAL A 66 7.06 -17.85 -28.62
CA VAL A 66 7.26 -16.90 -27.51
C VAL A 66 8.26 -15.79 -27.88
N GLY A 67 7.75 -14.68 -28.41
CA GLY A 67 8.51 -13.46 -28.61
C GLY A 67 8.98 -12.86 -27.27
N HIS A 68 10.30 -12.68 -27.10
CA HIS A 68 10.90 -12.14 -25.88
C HIS A 68 10.71 -10.60 -25.77
N GLY A 69 9.52 -10.18 -25.37
CA GLY A 69 9.24 -8.80 -25.00
C GLY A 69 10.02 -8.39 -23.74
N ARG A 70 10.94 -7.43 -23.88
CA ARG A 70 11.73 -6.87 -22.76
C ARG A 70 10.85 -6.05 -21.80
N TYR A 71 10.21 -6.72 -20.84
CA TYR A 71 9.51 -6.08 -19.73
C TYR A 71 10.50 -5.29 -18.86
N ARG A 72 10.58 -3.98 -19.12
CA ARG A 72 11.34 -3.01 -18.31
C ARG A 72 10.60 -2.76 -16.99
N ARG A 73 10.61 -3.75 -16.10
CA ARG A 73 9.94 -3.71 -14.79
C ARG A 73 10.35 -2.46 -14.01
N SER A 74 9.39 -1.57 -13.77
CA SER A 74 9.52 -0.47 -12.83
C SER A 74 9.79 -1.01 -11.43
N GLN A 75 10.82 -0.49 -10.78
CA GLN A 75 11.27 -0.93 -9.46
C GLN A 75 10.49 -0.22 -8.37
N VAL A 76 9.25 -0.66 -8.12
CA VAL A 76 8.41 -0.15 -7.02
C VAL A 76 9.08 -0.51 -5.69
N ARG A 77 9.72 0.47 -5.05
CA ARG A 77 10.17 0.40 -3.65
C ARG A 77 8.97 0.74 -2.77
N ALA A 78 8.71 -0.08 -1.75
CA ALA A 78 7.63 0.15 -0.79
C ALA A 78 8.06 1.12 0.32
N GLU A 79 8.31 2.38 -0.06
CA GLU A 79 8.54 3.51 0.86
C GLU A 79 7.46 4.56 0.59
N MET A 80 6.25 4.35 1.15
CA MET A 80 5.03 5.12 0.84
C MET A 80 5.16 6.65 1.01
N PHE A 81 6.14 7.09 1.82
CA PHE A 81 6.46 8.51 2.04
C PHE A 81 7.90 8.88 1.67
N GLY A 82 8.66 8.01 0.97
CA GLY A 82 10.12 8.10 0.87
C GLY A 82 10.68 9.44 0.35
N GLN A 83 9.95 10.15 -0.52
CA GLN A 83 10.32 11.51 -0.96
C GLN A 83 10.19 12.53 0.18
N LEU A 84 9.07 12.50 0.92
CA LEU A 84 8.85 13.35 2.08
C LEU A 84 9.83 12.99 3.21
N THR A 85 10.01 11.70 3.52
CA THR A 85 10.96 11.24 4.55
C THR A 85 12.39 11.70 4.26
N SER A 86 12.91 11.47 3.05
CA SER A 86 14.28 11.88 2.69
C SER A 86 14.47 13.41 2.64
N GLY A 87 13.44 14.16 2.23
CA GLY A 87 13.44 15.63 2.31
C GLY A 87 13.47 16.16 3.76
N LEU A 88 12.84 15.45 4.70
CA LEU A 88 12.90 15.78 6.13
C LEU A 88 14.25 15.36 6.75
N GLU A 89 14.78 14.17 6.44
CA GLU A 89 16.11 13.73 6.90
C GLU A 89 17.24 14.69 6.48
N ALA A 90 17.13 15.28 5.28
CA ALA A 90 18.06 16.31 4.80
C ALA A 90 18.04 17.56 5.68
N ALA A 91 16.85 18.02 6.08
CA ALA A 91 16.70 19.19 6.95
C ALA A 91 17.33 18.99 8.33
N TRP A 92 17.12 17.83 8.98
CA TRP A 92 17.71 17.57 10.30
C TRP A 92 19.22 17.35 10.22
N THR A 93 19.72 16.82 9.10
CA THR A 93 21.15 16.61 8.89
C THR A 93 21.94 17.92 8.86
N LYS A 94 21.31 19.06 8.52
CA LYS A 94 21.91 20.39 8.62
C LYS A 94 22.06 20.93 10.04
N LEU A 95 21.35 20.36 11.03
CA LEU A 95 21.46 20.74 12.46
C LEU A 95 22.43 19.83 13.25
N LYS A 96 23.09 18.87 12.59
CA LYS A 96 24.05 17.97 13.24
C LYS A 96 25.36 18.70 13.54
N GLY A 97 25.55 19.05 14.81
CA GLY A 97 26.71 19.81 15.29
C GLY A 97 26.35 21.19 15.84
N GLU A 98 25.10 21.60 15.73
CA GLU A 98 24.56 22.77 16.43
C GLU A 98 24.24 22.44 17.90
N ASP A 99 24.53 23.36 18.82
CA ASP A 99 24.20 23.25 20.24
C ASP A 99 22.87 23.94 20.61
N VAL A 100 22.37 24.86 19.77
CA VAL A 100 21.21 25.72 20.05
C VAL A 100 20.36 25.90 18.78
N MET A 101 19.03 25.86 18.90
CA MET A 101 18.12 26.30 17.83
C MET A 101 17.94 27.81 17.86
N THR A 102 18.61 28.53 16.96
CA THR A 102 18.44 29.96 16.70
C THR A 102 17.56 30.19 15.47
N LYS A 103 17.03 31.41 15.28
CA LYS A 103 16.23 31.76 14.08
C LYS A 103 17.04 31.59 12.79
N GLU A 104 18.33 31.87 12.90
CA GLU A 104 19.31 31.84 11.82
C GLU A 104 19.59 30.39 11.41
N ASN A 105 19.83 29.50 12.38
CA ASN A 105 20.28 28.13 12.12
C ASN A 105 19.12 27.22 11.68
N ILE A 106 17.87 27.49 12.11
CA ILE A 106 16.69 26.77 11.60
C ILE A 106 16.22 27.24 10.21
N ALA A 107 16.68 28.40 9.72
CA ALA A 107 16.15 29.01 8.51
C ALA A 107 16.44 28.21 7.21
N GLU A 108 17.48 27.38 7.19
CA GLU A 108 17.69 26.40 6.11
C GLU A 108 16.83 25.13 6.28
N PRO A 109 16.87 24.41 7.41
CA PRO A 109 15.96 23.29 7.69
C PRO A 109 14.48 23.57 7.38
N MET A 110 13.97 24.77 7.73
CA MET A 110 12.60 25.16 7.42
C MET A 110 12.31 25.31 5.92
N LYS A 111 13.30 25.68 5.09
CA LYS A 111 13.16 25.74 3.63
C LYS A 111 13.12 24.34 3.02
N ASP A 112 13.92 23.41 3.55
CA ASP A 112 13.96 22.03 3.07
C ASP A 112 12.68 21.27 3.47
N ILE A 113 12.20 21.42 4.70
CA ILE A 113 10.88 20.91 5.15
C ILE A 113 9.76 21.48 4.27
N ARG A 114 9.80 22.79 3.99
CA ARG A 114 8.83 23.45 3.09
C ARG A 114 8.88 22.89 1.67
N ARG A 115 10.07 22.57 1.13
CA ARG A 115 10.23 21.94 -0.18
C ARG A 115 9.66 20.53 -0.17
N ALA A 116 10.06 19.70 0.79
CA ALA A 116 9.61 18.30 0.91
C ALA A 116 8.08 18.19 0.98
N LEU A 117 7.42 19.07 1.74
CA LEU A 117 5.95 19.12 1.82
C LEU A 117 5.28 19.56 0.50
N LEU A 118 5.89 20.48 -0.26
CA LEU A 118 5.35 20.90 -1.56
C LEU A 118 5.58 19.85 -2.66
N GLU A 119 6.71 19.15 -2.63
CA GLU A 119 7.00 17.98 -3.49
C GLU A 119 6.07 16.81 -3.14
N ALA A 120 5.66 16.70 -1.87
CA ALA A 120 4.62 15.78 -1.39
C ALA A 120 3.17 16.19 -1.75
N ASP A 121 2.99 17.15 -2.66
CA ASP A 121 1.72 17.74 -3.10
C ASP A 121 0.82 18.26 -1.95
N VAL A 122 1.38 18.64 -0.80
CA VAL A 122 0.64 19.33 0.28
C VAL A 122 0.24 20.73 -0.22
N SER A 123 -1.00 21.13 0.03
CA SER A 123 -1.48 22.45 -0.42
C SER A 123 -0.70 23.61 0.22
N LEU A 124 -0.32 24.61 -0.58
CA LEU A 124 0.51 25.73 -0.14
C LEU A 124 0.01 26.48 1.12
N PRO A 125 -1.30 26.66 1.37
CA PRO A 125 -1.79 27.24 2.64
C PRO A 125 -1.45 26.39 3.87
N VAL A 126 -1.57 25.06 3.76
CA VAL A 126 -1.23 24.09 4.82
C VAL A 126 0.27 24.13 5.10
N VAL A 127 1.11 24.07 4.05
CA VAL A 127 2.58 24.14 4.21
C VAL A 127 3.02 25.44 4.88
N ARG A 128 2.43 26.58 4.51
CA ARG A 128 2.74 27.87 5.14
C ARG A 128 2.45 27.88 6.64
N ARG A 129 1.27 27.37 7.06
CA ARG A 129 0.89 27.34 8.48
C ARG A 129 1.70 26.32 9.29
N PHE A 130 1.95 25.15 8.72
CA PHE A 130 2.81 24.13 9.32
C PHE A 130 4.22 24.66 9.60
N VAL A 131 4.89 25.21 8.57
CA VAL A 131 6.28 25.70 8.69
C VAL A 131 6.38 26.89 9.65
N GLN A 132 5.37 27.77 9.69
CA GLN A 132 5.30 28.85 10.67
C GLN A 132 5.21 28.29 12.10
N SER A 133 4.25 27.40 12.35
CA SER A 133 4.03 26.78 13.66
C SER A 133 5.24 26.01 14.19
N VAL A 134 5.92 25.24 13.32
CA VAL A 134 7.19 24.57 13.64
C VAL A 134 8.31 25.58 13.93
N SER A 135 8.40 26.68 13.18
CA SER A 135 9.42 27.72 13.40
C SER A 135 9.23 28.41 14.76
N ASP A 136 7.99 28.78 15.09
CA ASP A 136 7.67 29.46 16.35
C ASP A 136 7.90 28.54 17.56
N GLN A 137 7.60 27.24 17.45
CA GLN A 137 7.91 26.24 18.47
C GLN A 137 9.42 25.96 18.60
N ALA A 138 10.17 25.91 17.50
CA ALA A 138 11.62 25.67 17.50
C ALA A 138 12.42 26.82 18.13
N VAL A 139 11.94 28.06 18.01
CA VAL A 139 12.54 29.23 18.68
C VAL A 139 12.02 29.40 20.10
N GLY A 140 10.75 29.08 20.35
CA GLY A 140 10.10 29.23 21.67
C GLY A 140 10.54 28.19 22.71
N MET A 141 10.87 26.96 22.29
CA MET A 141 11.40 25.95 23.21
C MET A 141 12.91 26.11 23.41
N GLY A 142 13.29 26.75 24.53
CA GLY A 142 14.68 26.77 24.99
C GLY A 142 15.31 25.37 25.08
N VAL A 143 16.63 25.30 24.92
CA VAL A 143 17.36 24.03 24.76
C VAL A 143 17.15 23.10 25.96
N ILE A 144 16.60 21.91 25.71
CA ILE A 144 16.39 20.89 26.73
C ILE A 144 17.74 20.22 27.02
N ARG A 145 18.29 20.43 28.23
CA ARG A 145 19.59 19.88 28.64
C ARG A 145 19.65 18.36 28.39
N GLY A 146 20.60 17.93 27.55
CA GLY A 146 20.83 16.52 27.21
C GLY A 146 20.11 16.02 25.95
N VAL A 147 19.21 16.82 25.36
CA VAL A 147 18.60 16.53 24.05
C VAL A 147 19.36 17.30 22.97
N LYS A 148 19.63 16.68 21.83
CA LYS A 148 20.30 17.34 20.70
C LYS A 148 19.31 18.17 19.87
N PRO A 149 19.70 19.33 19.29
CA PRO A 149 18.82 20.14 18.45
C PRO A 149 18.20 19.41 17.25
N ASP A 150 18.92 18.47 16.61
CA ASP A 150 18.35 17.65 15.53
C ASP A 150 17.18 16.78 16.03
N GLN A 151 17.35 16.11 17.18
CA GLN A 151 16.31 15.33 17.84
C GLN A 151 15.15 16.20 18.36
N GLN A 152 15.43 17.40 18.88
CA GLN A 152 14.41 18.34 19.33
C GLN A 152 13.56 18.84 18.15
N LEU A 153 14.17 19.09 16.98
CA LEU A 153 13.42 19.42 15.77
C LEU A 153 12.56 18.25 15.26
N VAL A 154 13.09 17.01 15.23
CA VAL A 154 12.29 15.83 14.86
C VAL A 154 11.03 15.74 15.71
N LYS A 155 11.14 15.97 17.02
CA LYS A 155 9.98 15.98 17.91
C LYS A 155 8.98 17.09 17.58
N ILE A 156 9.42 18.33 17.36
CA ILE A 156 8.52 19.45 17.01
C ILE A 156 7.77 19.15 15.70
N VAL A 157 8.49 18.66 14.68
CA VAL A 157 7.91 18.28 13.39
C VAL A 157 6.92 17.12 13.55
N HIS A 158 7.24 16.12 14.38
CA HIS A 158 6.31 15.03 14.73
C HIS A 158 5.03 15.55 15.38
N ASP A 159 5.15 16.30 16.47
CA ASP A 159 4.01 16.70 17.29
C ASP A 159 3.08 17.66 16.51
N GLU A 160 3.63 18.52 15.63
CA GLU A 160 2.84 19.34 14.71
C GLU A 160 2.20 18.52 13.58
N LEU A 161 2.87 17.49 13.03
CA LEU A 161 2.27 16.58 12.04
C LEU A 161 1.07 15.83 12.63
N VAL A 162 1.19 15.34 13.88
CA VAL A 162 0.12 14.67 14.61
C VAL A 162 -1.08 15.60 14.79
N LYS A 163 -0.85 16.82 15.28
CA LYS A 163 -1.86 17.87 15.48
C LYS A 163 -2.58 18.24 14.18
N VAL A 164 -1.84 18.50 13.09
CA VAL A 164 -2.40 18.84 11.77
C VAL A 164 -3.22 17.70 11.17
N MET A 165 -2.86 16.44 11.42
CA MET A 165 -3.64 15.27 10.98
C MET A 165 -4.88 14.95 11.84
N GLY A 166 -4.96 15.46 13.08
CA GLY A 166 -6.15 15.27 13.92
C GLY A 166 -5.91 15.28 15.43
N GLY A 167 -4.65 15.09 15.86
CA GLY A 167 -4.30 14.82 17.25
C GLY A 167 -4.55 13.35 17.60
N GLU A 168 -5.75 13.07 18.07
CA GLU A 168 -6.15 11.76 18.61
C GLU A 168 -6.96 10.93 17.60
N VAL A 169 -7.19 9.66 17.93
CA VAL A 169 -8.03 8.73 17.15
C VAL A 169 -9.49 9.16 17.25
N SER A 170 -10.19 9.24 16.11
CA SER A 170 -11.62 9.56 16.09
C SER A 170 -12.45 8.38 15.58
N GLU A 171 -13.18 7.76 16.49
CA GLU A 171 -14.11 6.67 16.19
C GLU A 171 -15.40 7.16 15.49
N ILE A 172 -16.15 6.21 14.94
CA ILE A 172 -17.49 6.43 14.38
C ILE A 172 -18.48 6.70 15.51
N GLN A 173 -19.27 7.76 15.37
CA GLN A 173 -20.35 8.08 16.31
C GLN A 173 -21.61 7.29 15.94
N PHE A 174 -22.06 6.44 16.85
CA PHE A 174 -23.29 5.67 16.70
C PHE A 174 -24.50 6.45 17.22
N ALA A 175 -25.67 6.18 16.65
CA ALA A 175 -26.93 6.78 17.10
C ALA A 175 -27.31 6.28 18.49
N LYS A 176 -27.88 7.17 19.33
CA LYS A 176 -28.39 6.80 20.67
C LYS A 176 -29.66 5.96 20.63
N SER A 177 -30.37 5.93 19.50
CA SER A 177 -31.64 5.23 19.32
C SER A 177 -31.93 5.02 17.83
N GLY A 178 -32.35 3.82 17.45
CA GLY A 178 -32.57 3.44 16.06
C GLY A 178 -31.27 3.22 15.27
N PRO A 179 -31.34 2.96 13.95
CA PRO A 179 -30.17 2.72 13.11
C PRO A 179 -29.25 3.95 13.08
N THR A 180 -27.94 3.69 13.19
CA THR A 180 -26.89 4.67 12.87
C THR A 180 -26.85 4.86 11.36
N VAL A 181 -27.00 6.09 10.88
CA VAL A 181 -27.06 6.37 9.43
C VAL A 181 -25.77 7.06 8.99
N ILE A 182 -25.04 6.41 8.09
CA ILE A 182 -23.76 6.88 7.54
C ILE A 182 -23.96 7.23 6.06
N LEU A 183 -23.73 8.48 5.70
CA LEU A 183 -23.73 8.96 4.32
C LEU A 183 -22.29 9.10 3.82
N LEU A 184 -21.90 8.36 2.79
CA LEU A 184 -20.60 8.50 2.14
C LEU A 184 -20.67 9.54 1.02
N ALA A 185 -19.74 10.49 1.00
CA ALA A 185 -19.66 11.54 -0.03
C ALA A 185 -18.23 11.64 -0.59
N GLY A 186 -18.06 12.32 -1.73
CA GLY A 186 -16.73 12.57 -2.34
C GLY A 186 -16.68 12.32 -3.85
N LEU A 187 -15.51 12.60 -4.45
CA LEU A 187 -15.30 12.58 -5.91
C LEU A 187 -15.57 11.22 -6.57
N GLN A 188 -15.62 11.22 -7.90
CA GLN A 188 -15.51 10.02 -8.71
C GLN A 188 -14.11 9.39 -8.58
N GLY A 189 -14.01 8.06 -8.68
CA GLY A 189 -12.71 7.35 -8.69
C GLY A 189 -12.00 7.17 -7.32
N VAL A 190 -12.45 7.83 -6.25
CA VAL A 190 -11.87 7.70 -4.88
C VAL A 190 -12.22 6.38 -4.18
N GLY A 191 -13.09 5.55 -4.77
CA GLY A 191 -13.43 4.21 -4.28
C GLY A 191 -14.62 4.11 -3.32
N LYS A 192 -15.57 5.06 -3.33
CA LYS A 192 -16.71 5.09 -2.38
C LYS A 192 -17.49 3.78 -2.28
N THR A 193 -17.92 3.20 -3.40
CA THR A 193 -18.63 1.90 -3.46
C THR A 193 -17.85 0.77 -2.78
N THR A 194 -16.53 0.73 -2.98
CA THR A 194 -15.62 -0.23 -2.32
C THR A 194 -15.47 0.05 -0.83
N VAL A 195 -15.37 1.33 -0.43
CA VAL A 195 -15.34 1.76 0.98
C VAL A 195 -16.65 1.45 1.69
N CYS A 196 -17.79 1.54 1.00
CA CYS A 196 -19.11 1.23 1.52
C CYS A 196 -19.19 -0.24 1.97
N ALA A 197 -18.80 -1.17 1.10
CA ALA A 197 -18.72 -2.59 1.43
C ALA A 197 -17.67 -2.89 2.52
N LYS A 198 -16.47 -2.30 2.43
CA LYS A 198 -15.43 -2.45 3.48
C LYS A 198 -15.91 -1.94 4.84
N LEU A 199 -16.64 -0.83 4.89
CA LEU A 199 -17.17 -0.24 6.12
C LEU A 199 -18.25 -1.12 6.76
N ALA A 200 -19.18 -1.66 5.96
CA ALA A 200 -20.13 -2.66 6.44
C ALA A 200 -19.41 -3.91 6.98
N TYR A 201 -18.38 -4.39 6.30
CA TYR A 201 -17.61 -5.56 6.74
C TYR A 201 -16.81 -5.29 8.03
N TYR A 202 -16.22 -4.10 8.16
CA TYR A 202 -15.53 -3.63 9.38
C TYR A 202 -16.50 -3.55 10.58
N LEU A 203 -17.67 -2.94 10.40
CA LEU A 203 -18.69 -2.84 11.45
C LEU A 203 -19.33 -4.21 11.78
N LYS A 204 -19.50 -5.08 10.77
CA LYS A 204 -19.94 -6.48 10.98
C LYS A 204 -18.93 -7.28 11.81
N LYS A 205 -17.62 -7.05 11.66
CA LYS A 205 -16.59 -7.62 12.55
C LYS A 205 -16.69 -7.10 13.99
N GLN A 206 -17.25 -5.92 14.21
CA GLN A 206 -17.59 -5.38 15.54
C GLN A 206 -18.96 -5.86 16.06
N GLY A 207 -19.56 -6.87 15.43
CA GLY A 207 -20.85 -7.43 15.85
C GLY A 207 -22.07 -6.61 15.46
N LYS A 208 -21.93 -5.58 14.60
CA LYS A 208 -23.05 -4.75 14.15
C LYS A 208 -23.77 -5.34 12.93
N SER A 209 -25.10 -5.40 12.99
CA SER A 209 -25.93 -5.66 11.82
C SER A 209 -25.91 -4.43 10.91
N CYS A 210 -25.67 -4.65 9.61
CA CYS A 210 -25.49 -3.57 8.64
C CYS A 210 -26.44 -3.75 7.45
N MET A 211 -26.81 -2.65 6.80
CA MET A 211 -27.47 -2.63 5.50
C MET A 211 -26.86 -1.54 4.62
N LEU A 212 -26.69 -1.84 3.33
CA LEU A 212 -26.20 -0.90 2.33
C LEU A 212 -27.37 -0.28 1.54
N ILE A 213 -27.22 0.96 1.08
CA ILE A 213 -28.14 1.63 0.15
C ILE A 213 -27.36 2.07 -1.09
N ALA A 214 -27.81 1.62 -2.27
CA ALA A 214 -27.20 1.94 -3.55
C ALA A 214 -27.74 3.28 -4.11
N GLY A 215 -27.01 4.38 -3.89
CA GLY A 215 -27.38 5.73 -4.33
C GLY A 215 -26.63 6.29 -5.54
N ASP A 216 -25.71 5.54 -6.16
CA ASP A 216 -25.03 5.94 -7.42
C ASP A 216 -25.87 5.57 -8.65
N VAL A 217 -27.07 6.16 -8.78
CA VAL A 217 -28.00 5.89 -9.90
C VAL A 217 -27.44 6.28 -11.27
N TYR A 218 -26.47 7.19 -11.30
CA TYR A 218 -25.80 7.66 -12.52
C TYR A 218 -24.82 6.64 -13.10
N ARG A 219 -24.44 5.61 -12.34
CA ARG A 219 -23.57 4.52 -12.78
C ARG A 219 -24.27 3.19 -12.51
N PRO A 220 -25.05 2.63 -13.45
CA PRO A 220 -25.82 1.40 -13.23
C PRO A 220 -24.96 0.26 -12.67
N ALA A 221 -23.77 0.03 -13.26
CA ALA A 221 -22.81 -0.97 -12.80
C ALA A 221 -22.24 -0.73 -11.38
N ALA A 222 -22.42 0.44 -10.77
CA ALA A 222 -22.09 0.68 -9.37
C ALA A 222 -23.15 0.11 -8.41
N ILE A 223 -24.42 0.05 -8.83
CA ILE A 223 -25.48 -0.65 -8.11
C ILE A 223 -25.17 -2.15 -8.11
N ASP A 224 -24.93 -2.73 -9.30
CA ASP A 224 -24.57 -4.15 -9.46
C ASP A 224 -23.30 -4.49 -8.68
N GLN A 225 -22.28 -3.62 -8.75
CA GLN A 225 -21.07 -3.76 -7.95
C GLN A 225 -21.37 -3.76 -6.45
N LEU A 226 -22.19 -2.85 -5.94
CA LEU A 226 -22.50 -2.79 -4.51
C LEU A 226 -23.27 -4.03 -4.05
N VAL A 227 -24.19 -4.55 -4.86
CA VAL A 227 -24.91 -5.82 -4.60
C VAL A 227 -23.94 -6.99 -4.51
N ILE A 228 -23.09 -7.20 -5.52
CA ILE A 228 -22.10 -8.29 -5.54
C ILE A 228 -21.12 -8.20 -4.35
N LEU A 229 -20.69 -6.98 -3.99
CA LEU A 229 -19.83 -6.77 -2.84
C LEU A 229 -20.55 -7.02 -1.50
N GLY A 230 -21.84 -6.70 -1.40
CA GLY A 230 -22.71 -6.96 -0.25
C GLY A 230 -22.99 -8.44 -0.04
N GLU A 231 -23.36 -9.17 -1.09
CA GLU A 231 -23.51 -10.63 -1.08
C GLU A 231 -22.22 -11.31 -0.58
N LYS A 232 -21.07 -10.91 -1.14
CA LYS A 232 -19.75 -11.45 -0.78
C LYS A 232 -19.38 -11.28 0.72
N ILE A 233 -19.92 -10.27 1.39
CA ILE A 233 -19.72 -10.05 2.84
C ILE A 233 -20.93 -10.48 3.69
N GLY A 234 -22.00 -10.97 3.07
CA GLY A 234 -23.27 -11.31 3.70
C GLY A 234 -23.93 -10.10 4.37
N VAL A 235 -24.08 -8.99 3.64
CA VAL A 235 -24.75 -7.76 4.08
C VAL A 235 -25.83 -7.38 3.05
N PRO A 236 -27.10 -7.19 3.45
CA PRO A 236 -28.17 -6.81 2.52
C PRO A 236 -27.94 -5.44 1.88
N VAL A 237 -28.35 -5.30 0.61
CA VAL A 237 -28.20 -4.08 -0.19
C VAL A 237 -29.57 -3.66 -0.73
N TYR A 238 -30.05 -2.50 -0.32
CA TYR A 238 -31.26 -1.90 -0.87
C TYR A 238 -30.95 -1.16 -2.17
N THR A 239 -31.79 -1.40 -3.18
CA THR A 239 -31.71 -0.83 -4.53
C THR A 239 -33.13 -0.67 -5.09
N ALA A 240 -33.34 0.38 -5.89
CA ALA A 240 -34.59 0.63 -6.61
C ALA A 240 -34.35 0.90 -8.12
N GLY A 241 -33.21 0.44 -8.65
CA GLY A 241 -32.79 0.71 -10.02
C GLY A 241 -32.31 2.15 -10.25
N THR A 242 -32.28 2.56 -11.52
CA THR A 242 -31.70 3.83 -12.01
C THR A 242 -32.72 4.96 -12.14
N GLU A 243 -34.01 4.63 -12.33
CA GLU A 243 -35.06 5.61 -12.64
C GLU A 243 -35.62 6.33 -11.40
N VAL A 244 -35.27 5.87 -10.20
CA VAL A 244 -35.73 6.44 -8.92
C VAL A 244 -34.69 7.44 -8.40
N LYS A 245 -35.14 8.62 -7.98
CA LYS A 245 -34.25 9.67 -7.46
C LYS A 245 -33.51 9.20 -6.20
N PRO A 246 -32.21 9.50 -6.01
CA PRO A 246 -31.45 9.08 -4.83
C PRO A 246 -32.09 9.48 -3.49
N ALA A 247 -32.79 10.61 -3.43
CA ALA A 247 -33.55 11.04 -2.25
C ALA A 247 -34.69 10.07 -1.87
N ASP A 248 -35.41 9.54 -2.87
CA ASP A 248 -36.49 8.57 -2.65
C ASP A 248 -35.95 7.16 -2.37
N ILE A 249 -34.81 6.78 -2.98
CA ILE A 249 -34.06 5.55 -2.62
C ILE A 249 -33.62 5.61 -1.16
N ALA A 250 -33.00 6.72 -0.75
CA ALA A 250 -32.53 6.94 0.61
C ALA A 250 -33.66 6.83 1.65
N LYS A 251 -34.81 7.45 1.36
CA LYS A 251 -36.01 7.43 2.19
C LYS A 251 -36.62 6.03 2.31
N GLN A 252 -36.66 5.26 1.21
CA GLN A 252 -37.21 3.90 1.21
C GLN A 252 -36.27 2.89 1.88
N GLY A 253 -34.98 2.92 1.56
CA GLY A 253 -33.97 2.07 2.22
C GLY A 253 -33.87 2.33 3.72
N LEU A 254 -33.95 3.60 4.17
CA LEU A 254 -33.98 3.91 5.61
C LEU A 254 -35.29 3.45 6.29
N LYS A 255 -36.41 3.33 5.56
CA LYS A 255 -37.63 2.69 6.09
C LYS A 255 -37.41 1.19 6.23
N GLU A 256 -36.89 0.52 5.21
CA GLU A 256 -36.65 -0.93 5.22
C GLU A 256 -35.66 -1.34 6.32
N ALA A 257 -34.55 -0.62 6.46
CA ALA A 257 -33.60 -0.79 7.55
C ALA A 257 -34.25 -0.76 8.95
N LYS A 258 -35.22 0.13 9.16
CA LYS A 258 -35.97 0.25 10.42
C LYS A 258 -36.96 -0.89 10.63
N MET A 259 -37.54 -1.45 9.57
CA MET A 259 -38.37 -2.67 9.66
C MET A 259 -37.52 -3.91 9.99
N ASN A 260 -36.31 -3.97 9.41
CA ASN A 260 -35.35 -5.07 9.59
C ASN A 260 -34.49 -4.94 10.88
N ASN A 261 -34.70 -3.90 11.69
CA ASN A 261 -34.01 -3.62 12.96
C ASN A 261 -32.46 -3.63 12.87
N VAL A 262 -31.88 -3.13 11.78
CA VAL A 262 -30.40 -3.11 11.62
C VAL A 262 -29.74 -2.01 12.47
N ASP A 263 -28.55 -2.26 13.01
CA ASP A 263 -27.77 -1.29 13.80
C ASP A 263 -27.26 -0.12 12.97
N VAL A 264 -26.84 -0.39 11.72
CA VAL A 264 -26.16 0.58 10.85
C VAL A 264 -26.68 0.53 9.42
N VAL A 265 -26.93 1.71 8.84
CA VAL A 265 -27.26 1.93 7.44
C VAL A 265 -26.13 2.74 6.79
N ILE A 266 -25.59 2.28 5.68
CA ILE A 266 -24.55 3.00 4.93
C ILE A 266 -25.05 3.25 3.51
N MET A 267 -25.12 4.51 3.10
CA MET A 267 -25.46 4.89 1.72
C MET A 267 -24.20 5.24 0.93
N ASP A 268 -24.00 4.55 -0.19
CA ASP A 268 -23.08 4.99 -1.24
C ASP A 268 -23.78 6.04 -2.12
N THR A 269 -23.04 7.04 -2.61
CA THR A 269 -23.57 8.08 -3.49
C THR A 269 -22.76 8.21 -4.76
N ALA A 270 -23.37 8.82 -5.77
CA ALA A 270 -22.69 9.20 -6.99
C ALA A 270 -21.35 9.90 -6.77
N GLY A 271 -20.38 9.57 -7.63
CA GLY A 271 -19.14 10.34 -7.79
C GLY A 271 -19.40 11.63 -8.54
N ARG A 272 -18.74 12.71 -8.14
CA ARG A 272 -18.77 14.01 -8.83
C ARG A 272 -17.36 14.34 -9.30
N LEU A 273 -17.20 14.98 -10.46
CA LEU A 273 -15.87 15.29 -11.02
C LEU A 273 -15.38 16.67 -10.59
N GLN A 274 -16.30 17.64 -10.50
CA GLN A 274 -16.15 18.95 -9.85
C GLN A 274 -17.47 19.31 -9.16
N VAL A 275 -17.57 20.52 -8.60
CA VAL A 275 -18.70 21.02 -7.81
C VAL A 275 -19.87 21.44 -8.73
N ASP A 276 -20.53 20.45 -9.34
CA ASP A 276 -21.81 20.66 -10.04
C ASP A 276 -22.91 20.98 -9.01
N LYS A 277 -23.54 22.16 -9.15
CA LYS A 277 -24.52 22.66 -8.18
C LYS A 277 -25.78 21.81 -8.09
N GLY A 278 -26.37 21.41 -9.22
CA GLY A 278 -27.61 20.62 -9.20
C GLY A 278 -27.41 19.24 -8.57
N MET A 279 -26.24 18.65 -8.83
CA MET A 279 -25.78 17.45 -8.15
C MET A 279 -25.46 17.67 -6.65
N MET A 280 -24.90 18.82 -6.26
CA MET A 280 -24.69 19.12 -4.84
C MET A 280 -26.02 19.36 -4.10
N ASP A 281 -27.01 19.94 -4.76
CA ASP A 281 -28.36 20.16 -4.21
C ASP A 281 -29.13 18.83 -4.03
N GLU A 282 -29.02 17.89 -4.98
CA GLU A 282 -29.48 16.51 -4.81
C GLU A 282 -28.87 15.85 -3.56
N LEU A 283 -27.57 16.05 -3.30
CA LEU A 283 -26.90 15.48 -2.12
C LEU A 283 -27.35 16.16 -0.82
N LYS A 284 -27.73 17.44 -0.86
CA LYS A 284 -28.37 18.14 0.28
C LYS A 284 -29.75 17.56 0.57
N ASP A 285 -30.55 17.25 -0.46
CA ASP A 285 -31.85 16.59 -0.30
C ASP A 285 -31.70 15.16 0.25
N VAL A 286 -30.80 14.34 -0.29
CA VAL A 286 -30.47 13.01 0.27
C VAL A 286 -30.10 13.11 1.74
N LYS A 287 -29.21 14.04 2.10
CA LYS A 287 -28.81 14.28 3.50
C LYS A 287 -30.00 14.72 4.36
N ARG A 288 -30.89 15.59 3.84
CA ARG A 288 -32.08 16.08 4.53
C ARG A 288 -33.10 14.97 4.83
N PHE A 289 -33.30 14.02 3.92
CA PHE A 289 -34.22 12.90 4.15
C PHE A 289 -33.62 11.79 5.05
N LEU A 290 -32.31 11.57 4.99
CA LEU A 290 -31.65 10.61 5.87
C LEU A 290 -31.46 11.11 7.31
N ASN A 291 -31.18 12.42 7.47
CA ASN A 291 -30.67 13.03 8.69
C ASN A 291 -29.50 12.20 9.31
N PRO A 292 -28.39 12.02 8.56
CA PRO A 292 -27.37 11.04 8.90
C PRO A 292 -26.60 11.39 10.17
N THR A 293 -26.31 10.37 10.99
CA THR A 293 -25.46 10.46 12.17
C THR A 293 -24.02 10.86 11.79
N GLU A 294 -23.54 10.33 10.67
CA GLU A 294 -22.21 10.60 10.12
C GLU A 294 -22.31 10.94 8.63
N THR A 295 -21.65 12.02 8.20
CA THR A 295 -21.44 12.35 6.79
C THR A 295 -19.93 12.27 6.53
N LEU A 296 -19.48 11.15 5.99
CA LEU A 296 -18.05 10.84 5.83
C LEU A 296 -17.58 11.15 4.42
N LEU A 297 -16.59 12.05 4.31
CA LEU A 297 -15.95 12.37 3.04
C LEU A 297 -14.88 11.33 2.70
N VAL A 298 -15.07 10.59 1.62
CA VAL A 298 -14.05 9.67 1.07
C VAL A 298 -13.11 10.49 0.18
N VAL A 299 -11.82 10.48 0.52
CA VAL A 299 -10.76 11.19 -0.20
C VAL A 299 -9.66 10.20 -0.57
N ASP A 300 -9.16 10.29 -1.80
CA ASP A 300 -8.04 9.49 -2.27
C ASP A 300 -6.72 10.08 -1.74
N ALA A 301 -5.85 9.27 -1.13
CA ALA A 301 -4.59 9.74 -0.59
C ALA A 301 -3.57 10.16 -1.67
N MET A 302 -3.84 9.81 -2.93
CA MET A 302 -3.11 10.31 -4.10
C MET A 302 -3.63 11.67 -4.58
N THR A 303 -4.78 12.15 -4.09
CA THR A 303 -5.24 13.53 -4.35
C THR A 303 -4.39 14.52 -3.54
N GLY A 304 -3.47 15.20 -4.21
CA GLY A 304 -2.61 16.24 -3.63
C GLY A 304 -3.35 17.54 -3.31
N GLN A 305 -2.87 18.66 -3.86
CA GLN A 305 -3.35 20.01 -3.48
C GLN A 305 -4.87 20.21 -3.69
N GLU A 306 -5.48 19.52 -4.66
CA GLU A 306 -6.93 19.55 -4.92
C GLU A 306 -7.79 19.05 -3.74
N ALA A 307 -7.23 18.20 -2.85
CA ALA A 307 -7.94 17.70 -1.68
C ALA A 307 -8.38 18.84 -0.75
N ALA A 308 -7.60 19.92 -0.64
CA ALA A 308 -7.98 21.10 0.14
C ALA A 308 -9.24 21.78 -0.44
N SER A 309 -9.28 22.02 -1.74
CA SER A 309 -10.44 22.62 -2.42
C SER A 309 -11.68 21.73 -2.33
N LEU A 310 -11.51 20.42 -2.52
CA LEU A 310 -12.56 19.42 -2.38
C LEU A 310 -13.18 19.42 -0.97
N VAL A 311 -12.31 19.30 0.04
CA VAL A 311 -12.70 19.25 1.46
C VAL A 311 -13.41 20.55 1.86
N THR A 312 -12.95 21.70 1.37
CA THR A 312 -13.63 22.99 1.56
C THR A 312 -15.07 22.93 1.02
N ALA A 313 -15.25 22.56 -0.25
CA ALA A 313 -16.56 22.56 -0.90
C ALA A 313 -17.56 21.62 -0.20
N PHE A 314 -17.17 20.37 0.06
CA PHE A 314 -18.05 19.42 0.75
C PHE A 314 -18.31 19.81 2.22
N SER A 315 -17.33 20.37 2.92
CA SER A 315 -17.52 20.82 4.31
C SER A 315 -18.39 22.07 4.43
N VAL A 316 -18.44 22.92 3.40
CA VAL A 316 -19.30 24.13 3.37
C VAL A 316 -20.71 23.81 2.86
N GLU A 317 -20.85 23.09 1.74
CA GLU A 317 -22.15 22.88 1.10
C GLU A 317 -22.97 21.71 1.67
N ILE A 318 -22.31 20.64 2.12
CA ILE A 318 -22.98 19.44 2.66
C ILE A 318 -22.83 19.38 4.18
N GLY A 319 -21.65 19.79 4.69
CA GLY A 319 -21.27 19.67 6.09
C GLY A 319 -20.87 18.24 6.44
N ILE A 320 -19.58 17.98 6.57
CA ILE A 320 -19.01 16.65 6.86
C ILE A 320 -18.72 16.50 8.35
N THR A 321 -18.78 15.27 8.87
CA THR A 321 -18.49 14.94 10.28
C THR A 321 -17.09 14.36 10.46
N GLY A 322 -16.58 13.67 9.45
CA GLY A 322 -15.23 13.13 9.38
C GLY A 322 -14.87 12.70 7.95
N ALA A 323 -13.74 12.04 7.79
CA ALA A 323 -13.26 11.56 6.50
C ALA A 323 -12.71 10.12 6.54
N ILE A 324 -12.64 9.50 5.36
CA ILE A 324 -11.98 8.22 5.11
C ILE A 324 -10.94 8.44 4.01
N LEU A 325 -9.67 8.10 4.27
CA LEU A 325 -8.64 8.12 3.22
C LEU A 325 -8.57 6.76 2.51
N THR A 326 -8.42 6.75 1.19
CA THR A 326 -8.24 5.52 0.40
C THR A 326 -6.89 5.49 -0.32
N LYS A 327 -6.47 4.31 -0.80
CA LYS A 327 -5.24 4.09 -1.59
C LYS A 327 -3.94 4.50 -0.89
N LEU A 328 -3.91 4.44 0.46
CA LEU A 328 -2.71 4.70 1.28
C LEU A 328 -1.62 3.62 1.15
N ASP A 329 -1.86 2.60 0.34
CA ASP A 329 -0.93 1.57 -0.09
C ASP A 329 -0.22 1.87 -1.42
N GLY A 330 -0.68 2.90 -2.15
CA GLY A 330 -0.04 3.39 -3.37
C GLY A 330 1.19 4.27 -3.11
N ASP A 331 1.67 4.93 -4.18
CA ASP A 331 2.68 6.00 -4.11
C ASP A 331 2.02 7.31 -3.61
N SER A 332 1.39 7.25 -2.43
CA SER A 332 0.54 8.31 -1.89
C SER A 332 1.36 9.28 -1.05
N ARG A 333 1.66 10.45 -1.61
CA ARG A 333 2.58 11.43 -1.00
C ARG A 333 2.16 12.00 0.37
N GLY A 334 0.95 11.72 0.83
CA GLY A 334 0.44 12.13 2.16
C GLY A 334 -0.19 13.52 2.21
N GLY A 335 -0.06 14.33 1.15
CA GLY A 335 -0.64 15.69 1.07
C GLY A 335 -2.15 15.77 1.32
N ALA A 336 -2.90 14.71 0.96
CA ALA A 336 -4.32 14.57 1.30
C ALA A 336 -4.57 14.59 2.82
N ALA A 337 -3.84 13.77 3.58
CA ALA A 337 -4.07 13.57 5.01
C ALA A 337 -3.86 14.85 5.82
N LEU A 338 -2.80 15.60 5.49
CA LEU A 338 -2.52 16.91 6.08
C LEU A 338 -3.53 17.98 5.66
N SER A 339 -4.15 17.86 4.47
CA SER A 339 -5.10 18.85 3.97
C SER A 339 -6.53 18.66 4.50
N VAL A 340 -6.98 17.43 4.80
CA VAL A 340 -8.38 17.19 5.22
C VAL A 340 -8.72 17.89 6.54
N LYS A 341 -7.94 17.62 7.60
CA LYS A 341 -8.21 18.12 8.96
C LYS A 341 -7.97 19.62 9.05
N GLU A 342 -6.88 20.10 8.45
CA GLU A 342 -6.45 21.50 8.47
C GLU A 342 -7.35 22.46 7.67
N VAL A 343 -8.27 21.93 6.85
CA VAL A 343 -9.21 22.71 6.05
C VAL A 343 -10.66 22.58 6.56
N SER A 344 -11.10 21.39 6.96
CA SER A 344 -12.48 21.18 7.47
C SER A 344 -12.62 21.29 8.99
N GLY A 345 -11.52 21.23 9.74
CA GLY A 345 -11.50 20.99 11.18
C GLY A 345 -11.92 19.57 11.59
N LYS A 346 -12.37 18.72 10.66
CA LYS A 346 -12.92 17.38 10.94
C LYS A 346 -11.83 16.30 10.91
N PRO A 347 -11.94 15.25 11.76
CA PRO A 347 -10.95 14.20 11.81
C PRO A 347 -11.09 13.21 10.65
N ILE A 348 -9.96 12.63 10.24
CA ILE A 348 -9.96 11.37 9.49
C ILE A 348 -10.22 10.25 10.49
N LYS A 349 -11.17 9.35 10.19
CA LYS A 349 -11.61 8.27 11.09
C LYS A 349 -11.04 6.91 10.71
N LEU A 350 -10.99 6.64 9.41
CA LEU A 350 -10.58 5.35 8.84
C LEU A 350 -9.63 5.54 7.66
N VAL A 351 -8.83 4.52 7.39
CA VAL A 351 -7.92 4.45 6.25
C VAL A 351 -8.01 3.11 5.52
N GLY A 352 -8.07 3.15 4.19
CA GLY A 352 -7.97 1.99 3.32
C GLY A 352 -6.55 1.83 2.77
N ARG A 353 -5.92 0.68 3.07
CA ARG A 353 -4.53 0.34 2.67
C ARG A 353 -4.46 -0.90 1.77
N GLY A 354 -5.37 -0.99 0.80
CA GLY A 354 -5.42 -2.10 -0.16
C GLY A 354 -6.82 -2.29 -0.76
N GLU A 355 -6.96 -3.33 -1.59
CA GLU A 355 -8.20 -3.64 -2.32
C GLU A 355 -9.11 -4.62 -1.59
N ARG A 356 -8.61 -5.41 -0.63
CA ARG A 356 -9.38 -6.47 0.05
C ARG A 356 -10.42 -5.91 1.00
N MET A 357 -11.42 -6.71 1.36
CA MET A 357 -12.46 -6.30 2.32
C MET A 357 -11.88 -6.06 3.72
N GLU A 358 -10.81 -6.78 4.10
CA GLU A 358 -10.12 -6.53 5.37
C GLU A 358 -9.25 -5.26 5.39
N ASP A 359 -8.92 -4.67 4.24
CA ASP A 359 -7.98 -3.54 4.13
C ASP A 359 -8.66 -2.19 4.45
N LEU A 360 -9.32 -2.08 5.60
CA LEU A 360 -9.89 -0.86 6.18
C LEU A 360 -9.69 -0.87 7.69
N GLU A 361 -9.02 0.14 8.22
CA GLU A 361 -8.56 0.20 9.63
C GLU A 361 -8.67 1.63 10.21
N PRO A 362 -8.66 1.81 11.55
CA PRO A 362 -8.71 3.14 12.17
C PRO A 362 -7.55 4.04 11.78
N PHE A 363 -7.80 5.35 11.73
CA PHE A 363 -6.73 6.33 11.55
C PHE A 363 -6.06 6.67 12.89
N TYR A 364 -4.74 6.51 12.92
CA TYR A 364 -3.90 6.85 14.06
C TYR A 364 -2.93 7.98 13.65
N PRO A 365 -3.22 9.26 13.97
CA PRO A 365 -2.40 10.40 13.53
C PRO A 365 -0.93 10.28 13.96
N ASN A 366 -0.69 9.85 15.20
CA ASN A 366 0.63 9.54 15.77
C ASN A 366 1.42 8.53 14.90
N ARG A 367 0.82 7.38 14.60
CA ARG A 367 1.45 6.35 13.76
C ARG A 367 1.70 6.84 12.34
N MET A 368 0.83 7.71 11.79
CA MET A 368 1.05 8.30 10.48
C MET A 368 2.22 9.29 10.48
N ALA A 369 2.37 10.11 11.51
CA ALA A 369 3.51 11.01 11.66
C ALA A 369 4.83 10.24 11.79
N GLY A 370 4.89 9.20 12.62
CA GLY A 370 6.06 8.33 12.75
C GLY A 370 6.46 7.66 11.42
N ARG A 371 5.49 7.21 10.61
CA ARG A 371 5.73 6.68 9.26
C ARG A 371 6.25 7.72 8.27
N ILE A 372 5.69 8.93 8.27
CA ILE A 372 6.15 10.06 7.44
C ILE A 372 7.62 10.41 7.76
N LEU A 373 7.99 10.36 9.04
CA LEU A 373 9.34 10.64 9.53
C LEU A 373 10.32 9.45 9.43
N GLY A 374 9.94 8.33 8.82
CA GLY A 374 10.81 7.15 8.72
C GLY A 374 11.10 6.45 10.05
N MET A 375 10.46 6.85 11.14
CA MET A 375 10.65 6.30 12.49
C MET A 375 10.01 4.90 12.66
N GLY A 376 9.24 4.46 11.66
CA GLY A 376 8.55 3.17 11.65
C GLY A 376 7.22 3.20 12.39
N ASP A 377 6.66 2.01 12.62
CA ASP A 377 5.41 1.82 13.38
C ASP A 377 5.43 0.47 14.09
N VAL A 378 6.18 0.43 15.19
CA VAL A 378 6.40 -0.76 16.02
C VAL A 378 5.10 -1.24 16.67
N LEU A 379 4.16 -0.33 16.95
CA LEU A 379 2.88 -0.66 17.60
C LEU A 379 1.93 -1.40 16.64
N SER A 380 1.74 -0.89 15.41
CA SER A 380 0.98 -1.66 14.40
C SER A 380 1.64 -3.00 14.07
N PHE A 381 2.98 -3.10 14.12
CA PHE A 381 3.65 -4.39 13.93
C PHE A 381 3.32 -5.38 15.05
N VAL A 382 3.41 -4.98 16.32
CA VAL A 382 3.05 -5.84 17.47
C VAL A 382 1.57 -6.23 17.43
N GLU A 383 0.67 -5.31 17.11
CA GLU A 383 -0.75 -5.61 16.96
C GLU A 383 -1.03 -6.60 15.83
N LYS A 384 -0.42 -6.40 14.64
CA LYS A 384 -0.59 -7.33 13.50
C LYS A 384 -0.01 -8.72 13.79
N ALA A 385 1.11 -8.78 14.51
CA ALA A 385 1.68 -10.03 14.98
C ALA A 385 0.73 -10.73 15.97
N GLN A 386 0.16 -10.00 16.94
CA GLN A 386 -0.83 -10.55 17.87
C GLN A 386 -2.14 -10.96 17.19
N GLU A 387 -2.64 -10.24 16.17
CA GLU A 387 -3.80 -10.67 15.38
C GLU A 387 -3.56 -12.04 14.73
N VAL A 388 -2.40 -12.24 14.11
CA VAL A 388 -2.05 -13.52 13.45
C VAL A 388 -1.79 -14.63 14.48
N MET A 389 -1.16 -14.31 15.62
CA MET A 389 -0.88 -15.28 16.69
C MET A 389 -2.08 -15.63 17.57
N ARG A 390 -3.22 -14.91 17.47
CA ARG A 390 -4.47 -15.22 18.19
C ARG A 390 -5.30 -16.35 17.58
N GLN A 391 -4.93 -16.87 16.41
CA GLN A 391 -5.64 -17.99 15.77
C GLN A 391 -5.10 -19.35 16.23
N GLU A 392 -5.55 -19.81 17.40
CA GLU A 392 -5.56 -21.19 17.93
C GLU A 392 -4.21 -21.96 18.09
N ASP A 393 -3.20 -21.70 17.27
CA ASP A 393 -1.95 -22.47 17.23
C ASP A 393 -1.06 -22.30 18.48
N ALA A 394 -1.23 -21.25 19.30
CA ALA A 394 -0.26 -20.89 20.35
C ALA A 394 -0.11 -21.96 21.45
N GLU A 395 -1.21 -22.41 22.05
CA GLU A 395 -1.17 -23.42 23.11
C GLU A 395 -0.82 -24.81 22.58
N ASP A 396 -1.32 -25.17 21.40
CA ASP A 396 -1.06 -26.47 20.81
C ASP A 396 0.37 -26.58 20.27
N LEU A 397 0.93 -25.48 19.77
CA LEU A 397 2.37 -25.38 19.49
C LEU A 397 3.19 -25.51 20.77
N GLN A 398 2.77 -24.90 21.89
CA GLN A 398 3.45 -25.08 23.18
C GLN A 398 3.41 -26.56 23.62
N LYS A 399 2.24 -27.21 23.59
CA LYS A 399 2.08 -28.66 23.89
C LYS A 399 2.93 -29.56 22.95
N LYS A 400 3.03 -29.20 21.66
CA LYS A 400 3.85 -29.91 20.66
C LYS A 400 5.35 -29.73 20.88
N ILE A 401 5.81 -28.52 21.19
CA ILE A 401 7.21 -28.23 21.54
C ILE A 401 7.60 -29.02 22.81
N MET A 402 6.77 -28.98 23.85
CA MET A 402 7.00 -29.69 25.11
C MET A 402 6.97 -31.23 25.00
N SER A 403 6.48 -31.79 23.88
CA SER A 403 6.38 -33.25 23.66
C SER A 403 7.35 -33.78 22.59
N GLU A 404 8.31 -32.98 22.13
CA GLU A 404 9.30 -33.27 21.07
C GLU A 404 8.73 -33.64 19.68
N LYS A 405 7.41 -33.67 19.51
CA LYS A 405 6.67 -34.08 18.29
C LYS A 405 6.59 -32.99 17.22
N PHE A 406 7.63 -32.17 17.06
CA PHE A 406 7.66 -31.15 16.00
C PHE A 406 7.97 -31.80 14.65
N ASP A 407 7.02 -31.75 13.71
CA ASP A 407 7.02 -32.54 12.48
C ASP A 407 7.01 -31.66 11.20
N PHE A 408 6.97 -32.28 10.01
CA PHE A 408 6.92 -31.52 8.76
C PHE A 408 5.56 -30.85 8.51
N ASN A 409 4.47 -31.32 9.11
CA ASN A 409 3.17 -30.66 9.02
C ASN A 409 3.18 -29.33 9.80
N ASP A 410 3.76 -29.32 11.00
CA ASP A 410 3.92 -28.13 11.83
C ASP A 410 4.95 -27.17 11.24
N LEU A 411 6.06 -27.66 10.68
CA LEU A 411 7.00 -26.84 9.92
C LEU A 411 6.31 -26.18 8.71
N LEU A 412 5.48 -26.92 7.98
CA LEU A 412 4.72 -26.37 6.85
C LEU A 412 3.64 -25.37 7.31
N LYS A 413 2.93 -25.64 8.43
CA LYS A 413 1.99 -24.68 9.05
C LYS A 413 2.68 -23.38 9.43
N GLN A 414 3.78 -23.44 10.20
CA GLN A 414 4.54 -22.26 10.60
C GLN A 414 5.09 -21.50 9.39
N THR A 415 5.64 -22.22 8.41
CA THR A 415 6.15 -21.61 7.17
C THR A 415 5.03 -20.94 6.37
N ARG A 416 3.85 -21.57 6.28
CA ARG A 416 2.64 -20.97 5.68
C ARG A 416 2.09 -19.79 6.51
N ALA A 417 2.23 -19.78 7.84
CA ALA A 417 1.88 -18.63 8.68
C ALA A 417 2.82 -17.44 8.44
N VAL A 418 4.14 -17.67 8.34
CA VAL A 418 5.12 -16.64 7.95
C VAL A 418 4.91 -16.18 6.50
N ALA A 419 4.52 -17.08 5.59
CA ALA A 419 4.15 -16.74 4.22
C ALA A 419 2.81 -15.97 4.13
N LYS A 420 1.85 -16.20 5.04
CA LYS A 420 0.64 -15.38 5.19
C LYS A 420 0.96 -14.00 5.76
N ILE A 421 1.88 -13.92 6.73
CA ILE A 421 2.44 -12.65 7.21
C ILE A 421 3.02 -11.88 6.03
N GLY A 422 3.65 -12.57 5.05
CA GLY A 422 3.55 -12.30 3.59
C GLY A 422 4.00 -10.93 3.09
N SER A 423 4.54 -10.15 4.00
CA SER A 423 4.85 -8.73 3.89
C SER A 423 6.04 -8.42 4.77
N VAL A 424 6.89 -9.42 5.05
CA VAL A 424 8.17 -9.25 5.74
C VAL A 424 9.02 -8.18 5.04
N SER A 425 8.86 -7.99 3.73
CA SER A 425 9.38 -6.83 2.98
C SER A 425 8.88 -5.47 3.50
N ARG A 426 7.58 -5.33 3.79
CA ARG A 426 6.98 -4.12 4.41
C ARG A 426 7.40 -3.99 5.88
N VAL A 427 7.37 -5.08 6.64
CA VAL A 427 7.75 -5.11 8.07
C VAL A 427 9.22 -4.75 8.28
N LEU A 428 10.15 -5.31 7.50
CA LEU A 428 11.56 -4.92 7.54
C LEU A 428 11.77 -3.46 7.14
N GLY A 429 10.97 -2.94 6.22
CA GLY A 429 10.91 -1.51 5.88
C GLY A 429 10.29 -0.61 6.96
N MET A 430 9.67 -1.18 8.00
CA MET A 430 9.08 -0.47 9.14
C MET A 430 9.93 -0.55 10.42
N ILE A 431 11.10 -1.21 10.39
CA ILE A 431 12.04 -1.28 11.52
C ILE A 431 13.21 -0.31 11.28
N PRO A 432 13.32 0.79 12.04
CA PRO A 432 14.41 1.75 11.86
C PRO A 432 15.78 1.09 12.07
N GLY A 433 16.72 1.38 11.17
CA GLY A 433 18.09 0.84 11.19
C GLY A 433 18.30 -0.52 10.49
N MET A 434 17.25 -1.26 10.14
CA MET A 434 17.37 -2.60 9.51
C MET A 434 17.37 -2.61 7.96
N GLY A 435 17.48 -1.45 7.31
CA GLY A 435 17.47 -1.26 5.84
C GLY A 435 18.64 -1.86 5.04
N LYS A 436 19.27 -2.95 5.51
CA LYS A 436 20.38 -3.67 4.86
C LYS A 436 19.96 -5.03 4.27
N VAL A 437 18.75 -5.51 4.51
CA VAL A 437 18.23 -6.73 3.85
C VAL A 437 17.84 -6.39 2.41
N SER A 438 18.47 -7.05 1.45
CA SER A 438 18.23 -6.73 0.03
C SER A 438 16.90 -7.32 -0.47
N PRO A 439 16.23 -6.65 -1.44
CA PRO A 439 15.11 -7.24 -2.17
C PRO A 439 15.49 -8.50 -2.98
N ALA A 440 16.78 -8.86 -3.11
CA ALA A 440 17.18 -10.15 -3.67
C ALA A 440 16.93 -11.28 -2.67
N GLN A 441 17.43 -11.15 -1.44
CA GLN A 441 17.30 -12.13 -0.36
C GLN A 441 15.83 -12.42 0.01
N ILE A 442 14.95 -11.40 -0.05
CA ILE A 442 13.51 -11.59 0.20
C ILE A 442 12.87 -12.48 -0.87
N ARG A 443 13.17 -12.24 -2.16
CA ARG A 443 12.66 -13.07 -3.28
C ARG A 443 13.33 -14.44 -3.36
N GLU A 444 14.47 -14.62 -2.72
CA GLU A 444 15.14 -15.91 -2.53
C GLU A 444 14.46 -16.72 -1.42
N ALA A 445 14.07 -16.07 -0.32
CA ALA A 445 13.24 -16.67 0.73
C ALA A 445 11.85 -17.09 0.20
N GLU A 446 11.13 -16.21 -0.52
CA GLU A 446 9.83 -16.55 -1.13
C GLU A 446 9.93 -17.80 -2.03
N LYS A 447 11.00 -17.93 -2.82
CA LYS A 447 11.26 -19.13 -3.63
C LYS A 447 11.59 -20.36 -2.80
N SER A 448 12.36 -20.22 -1.71
CA SER A 448 12.70 -21.36 -0.86
C SER A 448 11.47 -21.91 -0.14
N LEU A 449 10.47 -21.07 0.18
CA LEU A 449 9.20 -21.54 0.75
C LEU A 449 8.43 -22.42 -0.23
N VAL A 450 8.27 -21.98 -1.49
CA VAL A 450 7.60 -22.78 -2.55
C VAL A 450 8.36 -24.07 -2.86
N ILE A 451 9.70 -24.05 -2.76
CA ILE A 451 10.54 -25.24 -2.90
C ILE A 451 10.34 -26.22 -1.73
N MET A 452 10.27 -25.71 -0.49
CA MET A 452 10.01 -26.49 0.72
C MET A 452 8.61 -27.12 0.70
N GLU A 453 7.59 -26.34 0.37
CA GLU A 453 6.19 -26.76 0.25
C GLU A 453 6.04 -27.94 -0.71
N ALA A 454 6.60 -27.83 -1.92
CA ALA A 454 6.59 -28.91 -2.91
C ALA A 454 7.31 -30.19 -2.45
N MET A 455 8.36 -30.08 -1.63
CA MET A 455 9.06 -31.26 -1.06
C MET A 455 8.26 -31.91 0.06
N ILE A 456 7.61 -31.12 0.93
CA ILE A 456 6.78 -31.65 2.02
C ILE A 456 5.52 -32.29 1.45
N GLU A 457 4.85 -31.70 0.46
CA GLU A 457 3.62 -32.28 -0.10
C GLU A 457 3.83 -33.68 -0.71
N ALA A 458 5.01 -33.94 -1.29
CA ALA A 458 5.42 -35.24 -1.85
C ALA A 458 5.79 -36.35 -0.82
N MET A 459 5.80 -36.04 0.48
CA MET A 459 6.01 -37.00 1.57
C MET A 459 4.72 -37.77 1.92
N THR A 460 4.82 -39.02 2.37
CA THR A 460 3.67 -39.75 2.96
C THR A 460 3.29 -39.15 4.33
N PRO A 461 2.10 -39.44 4.89
CA PRO A 461 1.74 -38.98 6.25
C PRO A 461 2.76 -39.43 7.31
N GLU A 462 3.21 -40.69 7.26
CA GLU A 462 4.23 -41.24 8.17
C GLU A 462 5.57 -40.49 8.06
N GLU A 463 6.01 -40.15 6.85
CA GLU A 463 7.24 -39.39 6.60
C GLU A 463 7.12 -37.93 7.03
N LYS A 464 5.91 -37.36 7.02
CA LYS A 464 5.63 -36.02 7.54
C LYS A 464 5.71 -35.98 9.06
N GLU A 465 5.12 -36.97 9.73
CA GLU A 465 5.10 -37.12 11.19
C GLU A 465 6.45 -37.53 11.78
N LYS A 466 7.27 -38.31 11.04
CA LYS A 466 8.54 -38.89 11.52
C LYS A 466 9.72 -38.54 10.60
N PRO A 467 10.34 -37.34 10.77
CA PRO A 467 11.52 -36.92 10.01
C PRO A 467 12.74 -37.86 10.09
N GLU A 468 12.79 -38.73 11.10
CA GLU A 468 13.81 -39.76 11.31
C GLU A 468 13.85 -40.72 10.10
N LEU A 469 12.68 -41.13 9.59
CA LEU A 469 12.55 -41.99 8.41
C LEU A 469 13.21 -41.39 7.16
N LEU A 470 13.27 -40.07 7.08
CA LEU A 470 13.90 -39.32 5.99
C LEU A 470 15.37 -38.96 6.26
N ALA A 471 15.84 -39.08 7.50
CA ALA A 471 17.28 -39.05 7.83
C ALA A 471 17.93 -40.42 7.55
N GLU A 472 17.25 -41.50 7.91
CA GLU A 472 17.77 -42.87 7.82
C GLU A 472 17.71 -43.45 6.39
N SER A 473 16.68 -43.14 5.58
CA SER A 473 16.52 -43.70 4.23
C SER A 473 16.89 -42.73 3.11
N PRO A 474 18.02 -42.96 2.39
CA PRO A 474 18.32 -42.23 1.15
C PRO A 474 17.30 -42.50 0.04
N GLU A 475 16.68 -43.68 0.02
CA GLU A 475 15.71 -44.06 -1.01
C GLU A 475 14.42 -43.24 -0.94
N ARG A 476 13.92 -42.99 0.27
CA ARG A 476 12.79 -42.07 0.49
C ARG A 476 13.15 -40.65 0.05
N ARG A 477 14.36 -40.15 0.36
CA ARG A 477 14.83 -38.83 -0.11
C ARG A 477 14.91 -38.75 -1.64
N LYS A 478 15.39 -39.81 -2.31
CA LYS A 478 15.44 -39.90 -3.79
C LYS A 478 14.05 -39.93 -4.42
N ARG A 479 13.09 -40.65 -3.81
CA ARG A 479 11.68 -40.63 -4.22
C ARG A 479 11.09 -39.22 -4.11
N ILE A 480 11.17 -38.58 -2.94
CA ILE A 480 10.65 -37.24 -2.70
C ILE A 480 11.29 -36.20 -3.65
N ALA A 481 12.60 -36.31 -3.90
CA ALA A 481 13.28 -35.46 -4.87
C ALA A 481 12.70 -35.59 -6.29
N LYS A 482 12.48 -36.83 -6.75
CA LYS A 482 11.85 -37.12 -8.05
C LYS A 482 10.41 -36.60 -8.11
N ASP A 483 9.60 -36.91 -7.09
CA ASP A 483 8.16 -36.62 -7.06
C ASP A 483 7.87 -35.10 -6.93
N SER A 484 8.74 -34.36 -6.23
CA SER A 484 8.66 -32.89 -6.10
C SER A 484 9.40 -32.10 -7.19
N GLY A 485 10.13 -32.78 -8.09
CA GLY A 485 10.97 -32.14 -9.12
C GLY A 485 12.10 -31.30 -8.53
N LYS A 486 12.83 -31.86 -7.55
CA LYS A 486 13.94 -31.24 -6.79
C LYS A 486 15.15 -32.17 -6.76
N THR A 487 16.27 -31.73 -6.18
CA THR A 487 17.46 -32.58 -6.01
C THR A 487 17.46 -33.29 -4.66
N GLU A 488 18.11 -34.46 -4.57
CA GLU A 488 18.32 -35.17 -3.29
C GLU A 488 19.06 -34.30 -2.26
N GLN A 489 19.91 -33.38 -2.71
CA GLN A 489 20.58 -32.39 -1.86
C GLN A 489 19.58 -31.40 -1.24
N GLN A 490 18.59 -30.91 -1.99
CA GLN A 490 17.55 -30.01 -1.46
C GLN A 490 16.67 -30.72 -0.43
N VAL A 491 16.29 -31.98 -0.68
CA VAL A 491 15.55 -32.80 0.30
C VAL A 491 16.39 -33.05 1.56
N SER A 492 17.69 -33.36 1.40
CA SER A 492 18.60 -33.56 2.53
C SER A 492 18.83 -32.29 3.34
N GLN A 493 18.84 -31.11 2.70
CA GLN A 493 18.89 -29.81 3.37
C GLN A 493 17.61 -29.52 4.16
N LEU A 494 16.42 -29.85 3.62
CA LEU A 494 15.16 -29.74 4.36
C LEU A 494 15.13 -30.64 5.61
N VAL A 495 15.60 -31.89 5.49
CA VAL A 495 15.73 -32.80 6.63
C VAL A 495 16.71 -32.23 7.67
N ALA A 496 17.87 -31.71 7.25
CA ALA A 496 18.80 -31.06 8.18
C ALA A 496 18.20 -29.83 8.88
N GLN A 497 17.36 -29.05 8.20
CA GLN A 497 16.71 -27.85 8.76
C GLN A 497 15.74 -28.19 9.90
N ILE A 498 14.90 -29.24 9.78
CA ILE A 498 13.97 -29.59 10.85
C ILE A 498 14.69 -30.10 12.11
N PHE A 499 15.77 -30.88 11.96
CA PHE A 499 16.59 -31.29 13.12
C PHE A 499 17.34 -30.11 13.76
N GLN A 500 17.89 -29.19 12.97
CA GLN A 500 18.47 -27.94 13.51
C GLN A 500 17.43 -27.08 14.25
N MET A 501 16.18 -27.07 13.79
CA MET A 501 15.09 -26.34 14.41
C MET A 501 14.69 -26.96 15.76
N ARG A 502 14.52 -28.29 15.81
CA ARG A 502 14.29 -29.04 17.06
C ARG A 502 15.39 -28.78 18.10
N VAL A 503 16.66 -28.83 17.71
CA VAL A 503 17.80 -28.53 18.61
C VAL A 503 17.74 -27.09 19.12
N LYS A 504 17.46 -26.11 18.25
CA LYS A 504 17.33 -24.70 18.67
C LYS A 504 16.15 -24.49 19.63
N MET A 505 15.00 -25.11 19.38
CA MET A 505 13.82 -25.05 20.26
C MET A 505 14.11 -25.71 21.62
N LYS A 506 14.76 -26.88 21.64
CA LYS A 506 15.16 -27.57 22.88
C LYS A 506 16.16 -26.75 23.71
N ASN A 507 17.14 -26.11 23.06
CA ASN A 507 18.09 -25.22 23.74
C ASN A 507 17.42 -23.95 24.28
N LEU A 508 16.45 -23.37 23.54
CA LEU A 508 15.68 -22.21 23.98
C LEU A 508 14.79 -22.54 25.19
N MET A 509 14.10 -23.68 25.16
CA MET A 509 13.26 -24.17 26.25
C MET A 509 14.09 -24.53 27.49
N GLY A 510 15.24 -25.20 27.32
CA GLY A 510 16.17 -25.47 28.43
C GLY A 510 16.74 -24.20 29.08
N ALA A 511 16.88 -23.10 28.33
CA ALA A 511 17.26 -21.79 28.86
C ALA A 511 16.09 -21.02 29.53
N MET A 512 14.85 -21.54 29.44
CA MET A 512 13.63 -20.92 29.96
C MET A 512 13.03 -21.69 31.15
N GLU A 513 13.19 -23.02 31.19
CA GLU A 513 12.96 -23.85 32.38
C GLU A 513 14.19 -23.85 33.32
N GLY A 514 15.39 -23.61 32.78
CA GLY A 514 16.66 -23.57 33.51
C GLY A 514 16.87 -22.31 34.34
N GLY A 515 16.12 -22.19 35.45
CA GLY A 515 16.30 -21.12 36.44
C GLY A 515 17.69 -21.14 37.09
N ALA A 516 18.62 -20.36 36.52
CA ALA A 516 20.00 -20.11 36.95
C ALA A 516 20.95 -21.33 36.94
N ASN A 517 21.87 -21.35 35.97
CA ASN A 517 23.17 -22.06 36.07
C ASN A 517 24.23 -21.42 35.14
N PRO A 518 25.54 -21.58 35.40
CA PRO A 518 26.57 -20.61 34.99
C PRO A 518 27.10 -20.72 33.55
N ALA A 519 26.41 -21.41 32.62
CA ALA A 519 26.88 -21.54 31.23
C ALA A 519 27.02 -20.21 30.47
N PHE A 520 26.42 -19.12 30.96
CA PHE A 520 26.52 -17.78 30.37
C PHE A 520 27.84 -17.04 30.69
N THR A 521 28.57 -17.37 31.76
CA THR A 521 29.88 -16.74 32.02
C THR A 521 30.95 -17.25 31.06
N ASP A 522 31.02 -18.57 30.89
CA ASP A 522 32.04 -19.20 30.04
C ASP A 522 31.86 -18.82 28.55
N LEU A 523 30.61 -18.69 28.08
CA LEU A 523 30.34 -18.21 26.73
C LEU A 523 30.74 -16.73 26.55
N ALA A 524 30.50 -15.88 27.56
CA ALA A 524 30.87 -14.47 27.52
C ALA A 524 32.39 -14.25 27.53
N ASP A 525 33.17 -15.10 28.21
CA ASP A 525 34.63 -15.03 28.20
C ASP A 525 35.26 -15.76 26.99
N ALA A 526 34.64 -16.82 26.47
CA ALA A 526 35.03 -17.41 25.18
C ALA A 526 34.90 -16.39 24.03
N MET A 527 33.80 -15.63 23.97
CA MET A 527 33.62 -14.58 22.95
C MET A 527 34.58 -13.40 23.11
N LYS A 528 35.15 -13.16 24.31
CA LYS A 528 36.28 -12.21 24.48
C LYS A 528 37.61 -12.79 23.99
N ALA A 529 37.79 -14.11 24.06
CA ALA A 529 39.01 -14.77 23.58
C ALA A 529 39.12 -14.72 22.04
N GLU A 530 38.02 -14.96 21.31
CA GLU A 530 38.01 -14.93 19.84
C GLU A 530 38.26 -13.54 19.23
N GLN A 531 38.17 -12.45 20.01
CA GLN A 531 38.56 -11.12 19.54
C GLN A 531 40.08 -10.88 19.48
N LYS A 532 40.91 -11.86 19.85
CA LYS A 532 42.35 -11.90 19.52
C LYS A 532 42.59 -12.80 18.30
N GLY A 533 42.99 -12.18 17.19
CA GLY A 533 43.15 -12.86 15.90
C GLY A 533 44.19 -13.99 15.86
N LEU A 534 43.97 -14.89 14.90
CA LEU A 534 44.69 -16.15 14.68
C LEU A 534 46.24 -16.00 14.61
N PRO A 535 47.00 -16.99 15.11
CA PRO A 535 48.46 -16.94 15.11
C PRO A 535 49.08 -17.39 13.77
N GLY A 536 50.11 -16.66 13.32
CA GLY A 536 51.20 -17.21 12.53
C GLY A 536 51.26 -16.89 11.03
N THR A 537 52.15 -15.96 10.66
CA THR A 537 53.24 -16.23 9.71
C THR A 537 54.44 -15.35 10.07
N ALA A 538 55.66 -15.86 9.97
CA ALA A 538 56.85 -15.16 10.45
C ALA A 538 57.51 -14.29 9.37
N ARG A 539 57.67 -12.98 9.61
CA ARG A 539 58.54 -12.12 8.77
C ARG A 539 59.26 -11.00 9.54
N ARG A 540 60.36 -11.38 10.20
CA ARG A 540 61.61 -10.61 10.40
C ARG A 540 61.47 -9.09 10.60
N LYS A 541 61.13 -8.65 11.81
CA LYS A 541 61.07 -7.23 12.21
C LYS A 541 62.48 -6.62 12.25
N LYS A 542 62.75 -5.56 11.49
CA LYS A 542 63.99 -4.75 11.60
C LYS A 542 63.74 -3.58 12.56
N LYS A 543 64.68 -3.28 13.46
CA LYS A 543 64.53 -2.26 14.51
C LYS A 543 64.83 -0.85 13.95
N ALA A 544 63.97 0.13 14.24
CA ALA A 544 64.16 1.53 13.88
C ALA A 544 63.44 2.46 14.87
N GLU A 545 64.10 2.74 16.01
CA GLU A 545 63.74 3.83 16.90
C GLU A 545 64.54 5.10 16.51
N SER A 546 64.21 6.24 17.13
CA SER A 546 64.83 7.58 16.97
C SER A 546 64.42 8.41 15.72
N ARG A 547 63.47 9.35 15.94
CA ARG A 547 63.47 10.73 15.38
C ARG A 547 62.36 11.59 16.03
N LYS A 548 62.59 12.01 17.28
CA LYS A 548 61.88 13.13 17.94
C LYS A 548 62.84 13.89 18.88
N LYS A 549 63.66 14.75 18.27
CA LYS A 549 64.39 15.91 18.84
C LYS A 549 65.13 16.60 17.69
N PHE A 550 65.46 17.88 17.84
CA PHE A 550 66.12 18.75 16.84
C PHE A 550 65.38 18.93 15.49
N VAL A 551 64.42 19.87 15.47
CA VAL A 551 64.36 20.89 14.42
C VAL A 551 64.11 22.24 15.11
N GLU A 552 65.18 22.85 15.59
CA GLU A 552 65.23 24.24 16.04
C GLU A 552 66.66 24.75 15.79
N SER A 553 66.85 26.06 15.63
CA SER A 553 68.06 26.72 15.10
C SER A 553 68.44 26.35 13.64
N ALA A 554 68.10 27.23 12.70
CA ALA A 554 68.60 27.23 11.31
C ALA A 554 68.50 28.63 10.65
N SER A 555 68.73 29.69 11.44
CA SER A 555 68.53 31.08 11.03
C SER A 555 69.79 31.72 10.41
N SER A 556 70.01 31.56 9.10
CA SER A 556 70.77 32.51 8.27
C SER A 556 70.87 32.08 6.79
N LYS A 557 70.42 32.93 5.87
CA LYS A 557 70.96 33.04 4.49
C LYS A 557 70.91 34.52 4.06
N PRO A 558 71.97 35.07 3.45
CA PRO A 558 71.99 36.45 2.96
C PRO A 558 71.23 36.60 1.63
N GLY A 559 70.69 37.80 1.37
CA GLY A 559 70.00 38.13 0.12
C GLY A 559 70.92 38.69 -0.98
N PRO A 560 70.46 38.72 -2.25
CA PRO A 560 71.20 39.30 -3.37
C PRO A 560 71.09 40.83 -3.41
N ARG A 561 72.16 41.50 -3.88
CA ARG A 561 72.12 42.90 -4.35
C ARG A 561 71.71 42.94 -5.83
N GLY A 562 71.12 44.07 -6.27
CA GLY A 562 70.58 44.26 -7.63
C GLY A 562 71.51 44.97 -8.61
N PHE A 563 70.90 45.81 -9.47
CA PHE A 563 71.37 46.33 -10.78
C PHE A 563 71.29 45.29 -11.93
N GLY A 564 70.75 45.61 -13.11
CA GLY A 564 69.95 46.79 -13.49
C GLY A 564 69.90 47.05 -15.02
N SER A 565 68.95 47.88 -15.46
CA SER A 565 68.86 48.56 -16.78
C SER A 565 68.68 47.72 -18.07
N GLY A 566 67.90 48.26 -19.02
CA GLY A 566 68.09 48.02 -20.47
C GLY A 566 66.89 47.51 -21.26
N ASN A 567 66.16 48.44 -21.91
CA ASN A 567 65.23 48.30 -23.05
C ASN A 567 64.25 47.10 -23.06
#